data_AF-A0A1L9RH16-F1
#
_entry.id   AF-A0A1L9RH16-F1
#
_cell.length_a   1.000
_cell.length_b   1.000
_cell.length_c   1.000
_cell.angle_alpha   90.00
_cell.angle_beta   90.00
_cell.angle_gamma   90.00
#
_symmetry.space_group_name_H-M   'P 1'
#
loop_
_entity.id
_entity.type
_entity.pdbx_description
1 polymer ?
#
loop_
_entity_poly.entity_id
_entity_poly.type
_entity_poly.pdbx_seq_one_letter_code
_entity_poly.pdbx_strand_id
1 'polypeptide(L)'
;MHSVSPFEEAVFEPSPQLMFPSPDGNQYNLPGMGDMSHFSPHHSPDDSIGAPLIPQQSSYPSLFRSSVEIPRFFVAYRWWEDEATTVLWAFDVQEIKRVIRYGLFRDGSLPRTALQSRNATTIDTFLLTLVEPHERLFLANLSHVQKVEEILRRTSVTSSPLMAWSWFPSLQDSELDPRAIAVAIDSESHLHFNRISFEEWVRYSLGYSAAAVEWFFQQHTAFYIHLLNYLHSFPEEVGRYVEVEQHLRTRSPFAHRALVRCLLHVQAEGSSDMPLAPAPGFDFIAGPIQRLFKNSPPSLKSILKVLSVLGARFRRTYVHTPEMNWNKAFDTDATFIEDLLASTSALDFGRTLTTFDESTFAELNEQSIVTNNSAVKGILVQWDSLSMAVWECCSALPDLTPYILECLEALFMIRNYHSLTAILNGIQKYSISTLSSGTTSGTTSTVTIEQILPPESTYLLDSFENYAAYRQQFHEAPGIPFLLPHIRDFKQNGELALHQMFQDMQASIS
;
A
#
# COMPACT_ATOMS: atom_id res chain seq x y z
N MET A 1 0.23 -37.50 20.56
CA MET A 1 1.25 -36.53 20.11
C MET A 1 0.49 -35.36 19.51
N HIS A 2 0.30 -34.31 20.32
CA HIS A 2 -0.61 -33.21 20.02
C HIS A 2 0.05 -32.19 19.09
N SER A 3 -0.70 -31.81 18.05
CA SER A 3 -0.42 -30.71 17.13
C SER A 3 -0.82 -29.39 17.80
N VAL A 4 0.13 -28.46 17.83
CA VAL A 4 -0.05 -27.09 18.33
C VAL A 4 -0.76 -26.26 17.26
N SER A 5 -1.78 -25.51 17.66
CA SER A 5 -2.62 -24.63 16.83
C SER A 5 -1.98 -23.23 16.68
N PRO A 6 -2.12 -22.53 15.54
CA PRO A 6 -1.36 -21.32 15.21
C PRO A 6 -1.91 -20.01 15.81
N PHE A 7 -2.49 -20.06 17.02
CA PHE A 7 -3.08 -18.89 17.69
C PHE A 7 -2.43 -18.60 19.05
N GLU A 8 -1.09 -18.68 19.11
CA GLU A 8 -0.32 -18.02 20.17
C GLU A 8 0.00 -16.60 19.72
N GLU A 9 -0.74 -15.63 20.27
CA GLU A 9 -0.31 -14.23 20.28
C GLU A 9 1.01 -14.13 21.04
N ALA A 10 2.06 -13.70 20.35
CA ALA A 10 3.32 -13.34 20.96
C ALA A 10 3.09 -12.18 21.94
N VAL A 11 3.30 -12.44 23.23
CA VAL A 11 3.48 -11.41 24.24
C VAL A 11 4.72 -10.61 23.84
N PHE A 12 4.55 -9.31 23.59
CA PHE A 12 5.66 -8.41 23.29
C PHE A 12 6.48 -8.18 24.56
N GLU A 13 7.52 -9.00 24.76
CA GLU A 13 8.60 -8.68 25.69
C GLU A 13 9.61 -7.76 24.99
N PRO A 14 9.92 -6.56 25.54
CA PRO A 14 10.97 -5.72 24.98
C PRO A 14 12.32 -6.42 25.17
N SER A 15 12.95 -6.79 24.06
CA SER A 15 14.31 -7.36 24.09
C SER A 15 15.31 -6.34 24.68
N PRO A 16 16.26 -6.79 25.51
CA PRO A 16 17.23 -5.93 26.17
C PRO A 16 18.14 -5.22 25.17
N GLN A 17 18.41 -3.95 25.45
CA GLN A 17 19.28 -3.07 24.68
C GLN A 17 20.64 -3.73 24.41
N LEU A 18 20.89 -4.09 23.15
CA LEU A 18 22.23 -4.34 22.65
C LEU A 18 22.93 -2.98 22.48
N MET A 19 23.70 -2.61 23.51
CA MET A 19 24.70 -1.56 23.43
C MET A 19 25.70 -1.90 22.33
N PHE A 20 25.70 -1.14 21.24
CA PHE A 20 26.87 -1.03 20.36
C PHE A 20 27.69 0.19 20.80
N PRO A 21 29.02 0.06 20.94
CA PRO A 21 29.87 1.15 21.40
C PRO A 21 29.99 2.23 20.32
N SER A 22 29.89 3.50 20.73
CA SER A 22 30.26 4.65 19.92
C SER A 22 31.72 4.54 19.47
N PRO A 23 32.05 4.82 18.19
CA PRO A 23 33.40 5.20 17.82
C PRO A 23 33.57 6.69 18.03
N ASP A 24 34.36 7.03 19.06
CA ASP A 24 34.94 8.35 19.24
C ASP A 24 35.77 8.76 18.00
N GLY A 25 35.81 10.07 17.79
CA GLY A 25 36.26 10.71 16.58
C GLY A 25 37.71 10.42 16.17
N ASN A 26 37.90 10.35 14.86
CA ASN A 26 39.13 10.83 14.23
C ASN A 26 38.80 11.48 12.89
N GLN A 27 39.15 12.76 12.81
CA GLN A 27 39.12 13.59 11.62
C GLN A 27 40.03 12.99 10.55
N TYR A 28 39.48 12.68 9.37
CA TYR A 28 40.27 12.60 8.15
C TYR A 28 39.63 13.49 7.07
N ASN A 29 40.41 14.50 6.69
CA ASN A 29 40.11 15.50 5.68
C ASN A 29 39.90 14.87 4.30
N LEU A 30 38.78 15.20 3.64
CA LEU A 30 38.55 15.00 2.22
C LEU A 30 39.22 16.14 1.41
N PRO A 31 40.11 15.86 0.45
CA PRO A 31 40.46 16.83 -0.57
C PRO A 31 39.68 16.58 -1.87
N GLY A 32 38.94 17.61 -2.28
CA GLY A 32 38.86 18.11 -3.65
C GLY A 32 38.43 17.15 -4.76
N MET A 33 37.16 17.28 -5.18
CA MET A 33 36.76 17.02 -6.57
C MET A 33 37.66 17.81 -7.52
N GLY A 34 38.47 17.08 -8.30
CA GLY A 34 39.35 17.61 -9.34
C GLY A 34 39.08 16.87 -10.65
N ASP A 35 38.58 17.64 -11.60
CA ASP A 35 38.50 17.42 -13.04
C ASP A 35 39.67 16.59 -13.59
N MET A 36 39.38 15.46 -14.26
CA MET A 36 40.38 14.58 -14.90
C MET A 36 39.91 14.20 -16.31
N SER A 37 39.63 15.21 -17.12
CA SER A 37 39.99 15.14 -18.54
C SER A 37 41.51 15.23 -18.66
N HIS A 38 42.09 14.43 -19.56
CA HIS A 38 43.51 14.32 -19.94
C HIS A 38 44.28 13.12 -19.36
N PHE A 39 44.21 12.01 -20.08
CA PHE A 39 45.37 11.12 -20.25
C PHE A 39 45.57 10.84 -21.74
N SER A 40 46.54 11.53 -22.33
CA SER A 40 47.20 11.14 -23.58
C SER A 40 48.45 10.32 -23.25
N PRO A 41 48.65 9.13 -23.85
CA PRO A 41 49.97 8.53 -23.95
C PRO A 41 50.60 8.91 -25.29
N HIS A 42 51.84 9.40 -25.21
CA HIS A 42 52.70 9.75 -26.33
C HIS A 42 52.92 8.60 -27.33
N HIS A 43 53.06 9.01 -28.59
CA HIS A 43 53.47 8.23 -29.76
C HIS A 43 54.76 7.42 -29.57
N SER A 44 54.77 6.22 -30.18
CA SER A 44 55.82 5.83 -31.14
C SER A 44 55.19 4.98 -32.24
N PRO A 45 55.67 5.08 -33.50
CA PRO A 45 54.95 4.64 -34.69
C PRO A 45 55.38 3.24 -35.13
N ASP A 46 54.43 2.39 -35.53
CA ASP A 46 54.68 1.49 -36.66
C ASP A 46 53.36 1.03 -37.30
N ASP A 47 53.38 0.97 -38.62
CA ASP A 47 52.26 0.83 -39.53
C ASP A 47 51.49 -0.49 -39.41
N SER A 48 50.16 -0.41 -39.29
CA SER A 48 49.26 -1.34 -39.96
C SER A 48 47.83 -0.79 -40.07
N ILE A 49 47.39 -0.71 -41.32
CA ILE A 49 46.07 -0.29 -41.78
C ILE A 49 45.00 -1.15 -41.09
N GLY A 50 44.24 -0.53 -40.18
CA GLY A 50 43.09 -1.14 -39.49
C GLY A 50 41.92 -0.17 -39.50
N ALA A 51 40.80 -0.59 -40.09
CA ALA A 51 39.56 0.16 -40.21
C ALA A 51 39.10 0.77 -38.86
N PRO A 52 38.47 1.95 -38.85
CA PRO A 52 37.96 2.53 -37.62
C PRO A 52 36.85 1.64 -37.04
N LEU A 53 37.15 1.00 -35.92
CA LEU A 53 36.18 0.36 -35.04
C LEU A 53 35.26 1.45 -34.48
N ILE A 54 34.12 1.64 -35.14
CA ILE A 54 32.97 2.33 -34.56
C ILE A 54 32.58 1.54 -33.31
N PRO A 55 32.40 2.17 -32.14
CA PRO A 55 31.78 1.50 -31.00
C PRO A 55 30.36 1.13 -31.42
N GLN A 56 30.10 -0.15 -31.68
CA GLN A 56 28.74 -0.65 -31.80
C GLN A 56 28.06 -0.39 -30.45
N GLN A 57 27.23 0.65 -30.37
CA GLN A 57 26.15 0.68 -29.40
C GLN A 57 25.27 -0.52 -29.71
N SER A 58 25.49 -1.64 -29.03
CA SER A 58 24.55 -2.75 -29.01
C SER A 58 23.25 -2.22 -28.42
N SER A 59 22.33 -1.80 -29.30
CA SER A 59 21.00 -1.36 -28.94
C SER A 59 20.21 -2.59 -28.52
N TYR A 60 20.26 -2.92 -27.23
CA TYR A 60 19.41 -3.98 -26.68
C TYR A 60 17.94 -3.53 -26.79
N PRO A 61 17.06 -4.32 -27.41
CA PRO A 61 15.65 -3.96 -27.50
C PRO A 61 15.01 -4.01 -26.10
N SER A 62 14.07 -3.10 -25.83
CA SER A 62 13.29 -3.15 -24.59
C SER A 62 12.57 -4.50 -24.46
N LEU A 63 12.74 -5.16 -23.33
CA LEU A 63 12.09 -6.45 -23.05
C LEU A 63 10.58 -6.30 -22.86
N PHE A 64 10.15 -5.15 -22.35
CA PHE A 64 8.77 -4.91 -21.97
C PHE A 64 8.18 -3.80 -22.85
N ARG A 65 6.91 -3.95 -23.18
CA ARG A 65 6.11 -2.91 -23.83
C ARG A 65 4.97 -2.54 -22.91
N SER A 66 5.03 -1.34 -22.37
CA SER A 66 4.02 -0.73 -21.50
C SER A 66 2.56 -1.11 -21.86
N SER A 67 2.16 -0.92 -23.12
CA SER A 67 0.81 -1.21 -23.60
C SER A 67 0.32 -2.66 -23.49
N VAL A 68 1.21 -3.65 -23.33
CA VAL A 68 0.83 -5.07 -23.20
C VAL A 68 0.90 -5.59 -21.77
N GLU A 69 1.41 -4.78 -20.85
CA GLU A 69 1.65 -5.17 -19.46
C GLU A 69 0.47 -4.84 -18.53
N ILE A 70 -0.57 -4.19 -19.06
CA ILE A 70 -1.85 -4.00 -18.38
C ILE A 70 -2.98 -4.68 -19.16
N PRO A 71 -4.05 -5.08 -18.48
CA PRO A 71 -5.27 -5.53 -19.14
C PRO A 71 -5.84 -4.42 -20.02
N ARG A 72 -6.45 -4.82 -21.14
CA ARG A 72 -7.05 -3.86 -22.07
C ARG A 72 -8.17 -3.09 -21.40
N PHE A 73 -8.03 -1.76 -21.39
CA PHE A 73 -8.98 -0.84 -20.82
C PHE A 73 -9.67 -0.02 -21.91
N PHE A 74 -10.84 -0.49 -22.34
CA PHE A 74 -11.67 0.21 -23.31
C PHE A 74 -12.81 0.92 -22.60
N VAL A 75 -12.81 2.25 -22.65
CA VAL A 75 -13.91 3.08 -22.19
C VAL A 75 -14.25 4.05 -23.30
N ALA A 76 -15.52 4.13 -23.69
CA ALA A 76 -15.97 4.98 -24.79
C ALA A 76 -15.76 6.47 -24.49
N TYR A 77 -15.82 6.83 -23.20
CA TYR A 77 -15.71 8.21 -22.73
C TYR A 77 -15.09 8.24 -21.33
N ARG A 78 -14.09 9.10 -21.14
CA ARG A 78 -13.39 9.28 -19.86
C ARG A 78 -14.06 10.39 -19.05
N TRP A 79 -15.25 10.10 -18.54
CA TRP A 79 -16.09 11.04 -17.81
C TRP A 79 -15.36 11.74 -16.64
N TRP A 80 -14.40 11.06 -16.04
CA TRP A 80 -13.60 11.60 -14.94
C TRP A 80 -12.67 12.75 -15.36
N GLU A 81 -12.27 12.89 -16.64
CA GLU A 81 -11.46 14.02 -17.08
C GLU A 81 -12.27 15.34 -17.03
N ASP A 82 -13.55 15.29 -17.40
CA ASP A 82 -14.47 16.43 -17.37
C ASP A 82 -14.87 16.79 -15.93
N GLU A 83 -15.13 15.78 -15.09
CA GLU A 83 -15.38 16.01 -13.67
C GLU A 83 -14.14 16.56 -12.96
N ALA A 84 -12.93 16.11 -13.31
CA ALA A 84 -11.69 16.66 -12.76
C ALA A 84 -11.57 18.16 -13.06
N THR A 85 -11.88 18.56 -14.30
CA THR A 85 -11.95 19.97 -14.68
C THR A 85 -12.94 20.71 -13.79
N THR A 86 -14.15 20.19 -13.64
CA THR A 86 -15.19 20.81 -12.78
C THR A 86 -14.73 20.97 -11.33
N VAL A 87 -14.07 19.96 -10.76
CA VAL A 87 -13.56 19.99 -9.39
C VAL A 87 -12.43 21.02 -9.23
N LEU A 88 -11.52 21.16 -10.19
CA LEU A 88 -10.46 22.19 -10.15
C LEU A 88 -11.02 23.62 -10.05
N TRP A 89 -12.24 23.84 -10.55
CA TRP A 89 -12.96 25.11 -10.46
C TRP A 89 -13.88 25.23 -9.23
N ALA A 90 -14.12 24.14 -8.49
CA ALA A 90 -14.94 24.15 -7.27
C ALA A 90 -14.22 24.85 -6.11
N PHE A 91 -14.89 25.07 -4.97
CA PHE A 91 -14.29 25.71 -3.79
C PHE A 91 -13.78 24.72 -2.73
N ASP A 92 -13.91 23.42 -3.00
CA ASP A 92 -13.49 22.38 -2.07
C ASP A 92 -12.01 22.04 -2.25
N VAL A 93 -11.20 22.53 -1.31
CA VAL A 93 -9.75 22.36 -1.31
C VAL A 93 -9.33 20.89 -1.20
N GLN A 94 -10.05 20.06 -0.44
CA GLN A 94 -9.66 18.65 -0.28
C GLN A 94 -9.93 17.87 -1.57
N GLU A 95 -11.03 18.18 -2.27
CA GLU A 95 -11.33 17.56 -3.56
C GLU A 95 -10.33 18.01 -4.64
N ILE A 96 -9.98 19.30 -4.69
CA ILE A 96 -8.94 19.80 -5.60
C ILE A 96 -7.61 19.10 -5.32
N LYS A 97 -7.25 18.94 -4.04
CA LYS A 97 -6.04 18.25 -3.62
C LYS A 97 -5.99 16.82 -4.18
N ARG A 98 -7.08 16.06 -4.03
CA ARG A 98 -7.18 14.68 -4.55
C ARG A 98 -7.10 14.64 -6.07
N VAL A 99 -7.75 15.55 -6.79
CA VAL A 99 -7.69 15.62 -8.26
C VAL A 99 -6.27 15.85 -8.77
N ILE A 100 -5.55 16.79 -8.17
CA ILE A 100 -4.15 17.06 -8.55
C ILE A 100 -3.26 15.87 -8.21
N ARG A 101 -3.45 15.27 -7.03
CA ARG A 101 -2.64 14.14 -6.53
C ARG A 101 -2.70 12.91 -7.45
N TYR A 102 -3.91 12.48 -7.85
CA TYR A 102 -4.07 11.36 -8.78
C TYR A 102 -3.81 11.76 -10.25
N GLY A 103 -4.16 13.00 -10.60
CA GLY A 103 -3.87 13.60 -11.88
C GLY A 103 -4.57 12.92 -13.08
N LEU A 104 -5.80 12.43 -12.94
CA LEU A 104 -6.48 11.61 -13.97
C LEU A 104 -6.95 12.43 -15.18
N PHE A 105 -6.00 13.04 -15.90
CA PHE A 105 -6.18 13.88 -17.08
C PHE A 105 -4.97 13.74 -18.02
N ARG A 106 -5.20 13.98 -19.31
CA ARG A 106 -4.13 13.89 -20.34
C ARG A 106 -3.17 15.08 -20.30
N ASP A 107 -3.72 16.27 -20.10
CA ASP A 107 -2.93 17.51 -20.07
C ASP A 107 -2.37 17.75 -18.67
N GLY A 108 -1.08 17.49 -18.49
CA GLY A 108 -0.36 17.74 -17.24
C GLY A 108 -0.34 19.22 -16.80
N SER A 109 -0.65 20.15 -17.70
CA SER A 109 -0.72 21.58 -17.40
C SER A 109 -2.10 22.03 -16.90
N LEU A 110 -3.13 21.19 -17.00
CA LEU A 110 -4.51 21.54 -16.66
C LEU A 110 -4.66 22.12 -15.23
N PRO A 111 -4.14 21.50 -14.15
CA PRO A 111 -4.22 22.08 -12.82
C PRO A 111 -3.55 23.44 -12.69
N ARG A 112 -2.40 23.62 -13.34
CA ARG A 112 -1.64 24.87 -13.33
C ARG A 112 -2.46 25.98 -13.95
N THR A 113 -2.99 25.75 -15.16
CA THR A 113 -3.80 26.72 -15.89
C THR A 113 -5.07 27.07 -15.11
N ALA A 114 -5.76 26.05 -14.57
CA ALA A 114 -6.96 26.25 -13.77
C ALA A 114 -6.67 27.10 -12.52
N LEU A 115 -5.65 26.76 -11.72
CA LEU A 115 -5.31 27.49 -10.50
C LEU A 115 -4.79 28.91 -10.79
N GLN A 116 -3.96 29.11 -11.83
CA GLN A 116 -3.47 30.44 -12.20
C GLN A 116 -4.59 31.41 -12.58
N SER A 117 -5.68 30.89 -13.15
CA SER A 117 -6.86 31.70 -13.52
C SER A 117 -7.78 32.06 -12.34
N ARG A 118 -7.56 31.48 -11.15
CA ARG A 118 -8.33 31.80 -9.94
C ARG A 118 -7.85 33.12 -9.31
N ASN A 119 -8.74 33.74 -8.54
CA ASN A 119 -8.38 34.94 -7.80
C ASN A 119 -7.32 34.65 -6.71
N ALA A 120 -6.53 35.67 -6.38
CA ALA A 120 -5.43 35.55 -5.41
C ALA A 120 -5.90 35.06 -4.04
N THR A 121 -7.04 35.55 -3.56
CA THR A 121 -7.61 35.15 -2.26
C THR A 121 -7.88 33.64 -2.17
N THR A 122 -8.42 33.03 -3.23
CA THR A 122 -8.68 31.58 -3.25
C THR A 122 -7.38 30.79 -3.19
N ILE A 123 -6.37 31.22 -3.93
CA ILE A 123 -5.04 30.59 -3.93
C ILE A 123 -4.36 30.74 -2.57
N ASP A 124 -4.50 31.89 -1.92
CA ASP A 124 -4.00 32.12 -0.57
C ASP A 124 -4.69 31.19 0.44
N THR A 125 -6.02 31.11 0.42
CA THR A 125 -6.78 30.22 1.31
C THR A 125 -6.39 28.76 1.10
N PHE A 126 -6.28 28.31 -0.15
CA PHE A 126 -5.85 26.94 -0.45
C PHE A 126 -4.43 26.70 0.06
N LEU A 127 -3.46 27.56 -0.27
CA LEU A 127 -2.10 27.36 0.19
C LEU A 127 -1.99 27.31 1.72
N LEU A 128 -2.78 28.11 2.44
CA LEU A 128 -2.85 28.10 3.90
C LEU A 128 -3.34 26.77 4.50
N THR A 129 -4.10 25.95 3.76
CA THR A 129 -4.48 24.60 4.22
C THR A 129 -3.38 23.55 4.03
N LEU A 130 -2.32 23.87 3.27
CA LEU A 130 -1.23 22.96 2.94
C LEU A 130 0.06 23.24 3.72
N VAL A 131 0.07 24.28 4.54
CA VAL A 131 1.25 24.74 5.26
C VAL A 131 1.06 24.74 6.76
N GLU A 132 2.16 24.48 7.46
CA GLU A 132 2.19 24.56 8.92
C GLU A 132 2.12 26.02 9.39
N PRO A 133 1.62 26.30 10.62
CA PRO A 133 1.50 27.66 11.13
C PRO A 133 2.79 28.48 11.09
N HIS A 134 3.95 27.84 11.31
CA HIS A 134 5.26 28.48 11.29
C HIS A 134 5.76 28.80 9.87
N GLU A 135 5.26 28.10 8.85
CA GLU A 135 5.64 28.33 7.44
C GLU A 135 4.91 29.53 6.83
N ARG A 136 3.79 29.98 7.44
CA ARG A 136 2.91 31.03 6.90
C ARG A 136 3.62 32.35 6.61
N LEU A 137 4.65 32.68 7.40
CA LEU A 137 5.42 33.92 7.24
C LEU A 137 6.19 33.96 5.91
N PHE A 138 6.61 32.80 5.39
CA PHE A 138 7.36 32.71 4.14
C PHE A 138 6.46 32.84 2.90
N LEU A 139 5.15 32.63 3.05
CA LEU A 139 4.18 32.63 1.95
C LEU A 139 3.75 34.03 1.50
N ALA A 140 3.81 35.01 2.40
CA ALA A 140 3.36 36.38 2.12
C ALA A 140 4.13 37.04 0.97
N ASN A 141 5.39 36.63 0.76
CA ASN A 141 6.28 37.18 -0.25
C ASN A 141 6.19 36.47 -1.61
N LEU A 142 5.42 35.40 -1.73
CA LEU A 142 5.29 34.66 -2.98
C LEU A 142 4.33 35.39 -3.94
N SER A 143 4.72 35.49 -5.20
CA SER A 143 3.83 35.90 -6.28
C SER A 143 2.71 34.87 -6.49
N HIS A 144 1.61 35.26 -7.13
CA HIS A 144 0.49 34.38 -7.46
C HIS A 144 0.94 33.08 -8.15
N VAL A 145 1.83 33.20 -9.14
CA VAL A 145 2.36 32.04 -9.87
C VAL A 145 3.17 31.12 -8.96
N GLN A 146 4.03 31.69 -8.09
CA GLN A 146 4.81 30.89 -7.14
C GLN A 146 3.94 30.16 -6.12
N LYS A 147 2.84 30.80 -5.67
CA LYS A 147 1.86 30.15 -4.78
C LYS A 147 1.19 28.97 -5.47
N VAL A 148 0.84 29.11 -6.75
CA VAL A 148 0.28 27.98 -7.53
C VAL A 148 1.28 26.85 -7.66
N GLU A 149 2.54 27.11 -8.01
CA GLU A 149 3.55 26.03 -8.08
C GLU A 149 3.78 25.35 -6.73
N GLU A 150 3.70 26.09 -5.62
CA GLU A 150 3.82 25.51 -4.28
C GLU A 150 2.62 24.63 -3.93
N ILE A 151 1.39 25.02 -4.31
CA ILE A 151 0.20 24.17 -4.19
C ILE A 151 0.41 22.88 -4.98
N LEU A 152 0.82 22.98 -6.25
CA LEU A 152 1.05 21.81 -7.11
C LEU A 152 2.11 20.89 -6.51
N ARG A 153 3.22 21.45 -6.03
CA ARG A 153 4.33 20.70 -5.42
C ARG A 153 3.90 19.95 -4.16
N ARG A 154 3.17 20.61 -3.25
CA ARG A 154 2.72 20.01 -1.97
C ARG A 154 1.56 19.02 -2.12
N THR A 155 0.82 19.14 -3.21
CA THR A 155 -0.33 18.28 -3.50
C THR A 155 0.05 17.05 -4.33
N SER A 156 1.10 17.18 -5.14
CA SER A 156 1.64 16.07 -5.92
C SER A 156 2.24 15.00 -5.03
N VAL A 157 2.29 13.78 -5.55
CA VAL A 157 2.86 12.64 -4.84
C VAL A 157 4.37 12.82 -4.69
N THR A 158 4.87 12.68 -3.46
CA THR A 158 6.31 12.59 -3.22
C THR A 158 6.82 11.26 -3.77
N SER A 159 7.54 11.30 -4.88
CA SER A 159 8.18 10.10 -5.44
C SER A 159 9.35 9.68 -4.55
N SER A 160 9.42 8.40 -4.20
CA SER A 160 10.63 7.81 -3.63
C SER A 160 11.79 7.94 -4.62
N PRO A 161 13.04 8.10 -4.15
CA PRO A 161 14.18 8.18 -5.05
C PRO A 161 14.23 6.90 -5.89
N LEU A 162 14.34 7.06 -7.21
CA LEU A 162 14.51 5.94 -8.12
C LEU A 162 15.98 5.49 -8.06
N MET A 163 16.23 4.24 -7.68
CA MET A 163 17.60 3.68 -7.58
C MET A 163 17.79 2.58 -8.61
N ALA A 164 18.94 2.61 -9.29
CA ALA A 164 19.27 1.58 -10.27
C ALA A 164 19.27 0.17 -9.67
N TRP A 165 19.02 -0.82 -10.51
CA TRP A 165 19.13 -2.23 -10.18
C TRP A 165 20.50 -2.51 -9.54
N SER A 166 20.47 -3.10 -8.36
CA SER A 166 21.64 -3.21 -7.48
C SER A 166 22.10 -4.65 -7.23
N TRP A 167 21.26 -5.63 -7.56
CA TRP A 167 21.61 -7.05 -7.47
C TRP A 167 22.39 -7.51 -8.71
N PHE A 168 23.53 -8.18 -8.52
CA PHE A 168 24.32 -8.73 -9.62
C PHE A 168 24.81 -10.14 -9.28
N PRO A 169 24.91 -11.04 -10.28
CA PRO A 169 25.60 -12.31 -10.10
C PRO A 169 27.04 -12.07 -9.62
N SER A 170 27.39 -12.63 -8.47
CA SER A 170 28.73 -12.54 -7.90
C SER A 170 29.46 -13.89 -7.99
N LEU A 171 30.80 -13.88 -8.08
CA LEU A 171 31.61 -15.10 -8.01
C LEU A 171 31.53 -15.75 -6.62
N GLN A 172 31.20 -14.98 -5.58
CA GLN A 172 30.95 -15.51 -4.22
C GLN A 172 29.60 -16.25 -4.14
N ASP A 173 28.71 -16.03 -5.11
CA ASP A 173 27.44 -16.71 -5.18
C ASP A 173 27.60 -18.16 -5.66
N SER A 174 28.79 -18.62 -6.05
CA SER A 174 29.00 -20.00 -6.55
C SER A 174 28.55 -21.08 -5.56
N GLU A 175 28.51 -20.76 -4.27
CA GLU A 175 28.03 -21.65 -3.20
C GLU A 175 26.55 -21.44 -2.82
N LEU A 176 25.88 -20.43 -3.38
CA LEU A 176 24.47 -20.17 -3.09
C LEU A 176 23.54 -21.16 -3.83
N ASP A 177 22.56 -21.67 -3.08
CA ASP A 177 21.44 -22.46 -3.60
C ASP A 177 20.68 -21.65 -4.69
N PRO A 178 20.37 -22.25 -5.86
CA PRO A 178 19.52 -21.64 -6.90
C PRO A 178 18.23 -21.01 -6.38
N ARG A 179 17.62 -21.58 -5.33
CA ARG A 179 16.45 -21.00 -4.68
C ARG A 179 16.76 -19.65 -4.03
N ALA A 180 17.91 -19.52 -3.36
CA ALA A 180 18.31 -18.28 -2.71
C ALA A 180 18.55 -17.16 -3.73
N ILE A 181 19.14 -17.51 -4.88
CA ILE A 181 19.31 -16.58 -6.01
C ILE A 181 17.94 -16.10 -6.53
N ALA A 182 16.99 -17.03 -6.72
CA ALA A 182 15.63 -16.67 -7.16
C ALA A 182 14.91 -15.76 -6.15
N VAL A 183 15.09 -15.99 -4.84
CA VAL A 183 14.57 -15.11 -3.79
C VAL A 183 15.20 -13.71 -3.87
N ALA A 184 16.52 -13.61 -4.01
CA ALA A 184 17.20 -12.32 -4.08
C ALA A 184 16.76 -11.50 -5.30
N ILE A 185 16.61 -12.14 -6.46
CA ILE A 185 16.09 -11.50 -7.69
C ILE A 185 14.65 -11.02 -7.50
N ASP A 186 13.80 -11.83 -6.86
CA ASP A 186 12.40 -11.48 -6.56
C ASP A 186 12.30 -10.32 -5.56
N SER A 187 13.14 -10.31 -4.52
CA SER A 187 13.24 -9.21 -3.56
C SER A 187 13.68 -7.90 -4.21
N GLU A 188 14.64 -7.94 -5.14
CA GLU A 188 15.06 -6.74 -5.89
C GLU A 188 13.93 -6.25 -6.81
N SER A 189 13.23 -7.16 -7.50
CA SER A 189 12.05 -6.81 -8.31
C SER A 189 10.95 -6.15 -7.46
N HIS A 190 10.70 -6.69 -6.27
CA HIS A 190 9.74 -6.14 -5.30
C HIS A 190 10.18 -4.77 -4.77
N LEU A 191 11.47 -4.57 -4.50
CA LEU A 191 12.03 -3.28 -4.12
C LEU A 191 11.73 -2.20 -5.17
N HIS A 192 11.91 -2.52 -6.47
CA HIS A 192 11.58 -1.58 -7.53
C HIS A 192 10.07 -1.34 -7.65
N PHE A 193 9.23 -2.36 -7.46
CA PHE A 193 7.77 -2.22 -7.44
C PHE A 193 7.31 -1.25 -6.34
N ASN A 194 7.89 -1.36 -5.14
CA ASN A 194 7.55 -0.54 -3.97
C ASN A 194 7.95 0.94 -4.10
N ARG A 195 8.80 1.30 -5.08
CA ARG A 195 9.14 2.70 -5.37
C ARG A 195 8.09 3.41 -6.21
N ILE A 196 7.18 2.67 -6.84
CA ILE A 196 6.09 3.24 -7.62
C ILE A 196 4.93 3.54 -6.68
N SER A 197 4.48 4.79 -6.70
CA SER A 197 3.36 5.22 -5.88
C SER A 197 2.04 4.58 -6.33
N PHE A 198 1.08 4.45 -5.41
CA PHE A 198 -0.24 3.94 -5.76
C PHE A 198 -0.94 4.80 -6.81
N GLU A 199 -0.76 6.12 -6.74
CA GLU A 199 -1.32 7.07 -7.69
C GLU A 199 -0.76 6.85 -9.11
N GLU A 200 0.53 6.56 -9.24
CA GLU A 200 1.12 6.17 -10.53
C GLU A 200 0.55 4.85 -11.05
N TRP A 201 0.31 3.86 -10.17
CA TRP A 201 -0.39 2.64 -10.55
C TRP A 201 -1.80 2.92 -11.04
N VAL A 202 -2.54 3.81 -10.39
CA VAL A 202 -3.89 4.19 -10.83
C VAL A 202 -3.84 4.86 -12.21
N ARG A 203 -2.97 5.86 -12.38
CA ARG A 203 -2.76 6.54 -13.68
C ARG A 203 -2.45 5.53 -14.79
N TYR A 204 -1.47 4.67 -14.53
CA TYR A 204 -1.02 3.68 -15.48
C TYR A 204 -2.12 2.68 -15.86
N SER A 205 -2.88 2.21 -14.87
CA SER A 205 -4.00 1.28 -15.06
C SER A 205 -5.11 1.84 -15.96
N LEU A 206 -5.30 3.16 -15.96
CA LEU A 206 -6.29 3.86 -16.80
C LEU A 206 -5.73 4.30 -18.16
N GLY A 207 -4.48 3.91 -18.47
CA GLY A 207 -3.82 4.19 -19.74
C GLY A 207 -3.22 5.59 -19.85
N TYR A 208 -2.86 6.22 -18.74
CA TYR A 208 -2.00 7.41 -18.73
C TYR A 208 -0.52 7.00 -18.66
N SER A 209 0.36 7.88 -19.13
CA SER A 209 1.80 7.70 -18.96
C SER A 209 2.19 7.82 -17.47
N ALA A 210 3.03 6.90 -17.01
CA ALA A 210 3.60 6.90 -15.67
C ALA A 210 5.11 6.63 -15.74
N ALA A 211 5.93 7.65 -15.47
CA ALA A 211 7.38 7.58 -15.64
C ALA A 211 8.03 6.54 -14.72
N ALA A 212 7.56 6.38 -13.47
CA ALA A 212 8.11 5.37 -12.57
C ALA A 212 7.83 3.93 -13.03
N VAL A 213 6.71 3.69 -13.73
CA VAL A 213 6.39 2.38 -14.30
C VAL A 213 7.29 2.07 -15.50
N GLU A 214 7.51 3.04 -16.39
CA GLU A 214 8.49 2.88 -17.47
C GLU A 214 9.90 2.62 -16.93
N TRP A 215 10.26 3.33 -15.86
CA TRP A 215 11.52 3.11 -15.16
C TRP A 215 11.64 1.70 -14.58
N PHE A 216 10.56 1.15 -14.00
CA PHE A 216 10.55 -0.24 -13.51
C PHE A 216 10.84 -1.25 -14.63
N PHE A 217 10.31 -1.04 -15.84
CA PHE A 217 10.66 -1.87 -17.00
C PHE A 217 12.13 -1.71 -17.42
N GLN A 218 12.67 -0.49 -17.33
CA GLN A 218 14.09 -0.24 -17.60
C GLN A 218 14.97 -1.00 -16.60
N GLN A 219 14.58 -1.10 -15.33
CA GLN A 219 15.35 -1.87 -14.33
C GLN A 219 15.37 -3.37 -14.65
N HIS A 220 14.25 -3.95 -15.06
CA HIS A 220 14.20 -5.36 -15.48
C HIS A 220 14.95 -5.59 -16.81
N THR A 221 15.03 -4.58 -17.67
CA THR A 221 15.87 -4.63 -18.88
C THR A 221 17.36 -4.54 -18.52
N ALA A 222 17.73 -3.72 -17.55
CA ALA A 222 19.09 -3.66 -17.02
C ALA A 222 19.50 -5.00 -16.43
N PHE A 223 18.65 -5.61 -15.59
CA PHE A 223 18.85 -6.96 -15.06
C PHE A 223 19.14 -7.97 -16.18
N TYR A 224 18.34 -7.99 -17.25
CA TYR A 224 18.58 -8.82 -18.42
C TYR A 224 19.96 -8.58 -19.05
N ILE A 225 20.34 -7.32 -19.30
CA ILE A 225 21.64 -6.99 -19.91
C ILE A 225 22.79 -7.48 -19.02
N HIS A 226 22.72 -7.23 -17.72
CA HIS A 226 23.76 -7.65 -16.76
C HIS A 226 23.89 -9.17 -16.70
N LEU A 227 22.76 -9.88 -16.61
CA LEU A 227 22.76 -11.33 -16.55
C LEU A 227 23.22 -11.96 -17.88
N LEU A 228 22.83 -11.40 -19.02
CA LEU A 228 23.26 -11.89 -20.33
C LEU A 228 24.79 -11.78 -20.48
N ASN A 229 25.37 -10.63 -20.11
CA ASN A 229 26.82 -10.43 -20.14
C ASN A 229 27.54 -11.39 -19.19
N TYR A 230 26.98 -11.66 -18.02
CA TYR A 230 27.51 -12.64 -17.07
C TYR A 230 27.49 -14.05 -17.68
N LEU A 231 26.37 -14.52 -18.21
CA LEU A 231 26.25 -15.88 -18.78
C LEU A 231 27.10 -16.08 -20.05
N HIS A 232 27.34 -15.03 -20.84
CA HIS A 232 28.32 -15.08 -21.92
C HIS A 232 29.77 -15.21 -21.43
N SER A 233 30.07 -14.58 -20.29
CA SER A 233 31.42 -14.62 -19.68
C SER A 233 31.67 -15.93 -18.91
N PHE A 234 30.61 -16.55 -18.39
CA PHE A 234 30.65 -17.78 -17.59
C PHE A 234 29.62 -18.80 -18.10
N PRO A 235 29.85 -19.47 -19.25
CA PRO A 235 28.90 -20.42 -19.83
C PRO A 235 28.57 -21.62 -18.94
N GLU A 236 29.47 -21.99 -18.02
CA GLU A 236 29.28 -23.05 -17.03
C GLU A 236 28.12 -22.75 -16.05
N GLU A 237 27.80 -21.47 -15.84
CA GLU A 237 26.75 -21.01 -14.92
C GLU A 237 25.35 -21.18 -15.50
N VAL A 238 25.23 -21.40 -16.80
CA VAL A 238 23.95 -21.48 -17.51
C VAL A 238 23.05 -22.55 -16.91
N GLY A 239 23.58 -23.73 -16.57
CA GLY A 239 22.80 -24.83 -15.97
C GLY A 239 22.19 -24.43 -14.62
N ARG A 240 22.94 -23.69 -13.79
CA ARG A 240 22.46 -23.18 -12.51
C ARG A 240 21.30 -22.21 -12.68
N TYR A 241 21.39 -21.30 -13.65
CA TYR A 241 20.33 -20.34 -13.91
C TYR A 241 19.07 -20.97 -14.53
N VAL A 242 19.15 -22.16 -15.13
CA VAL A 242 17.97 -22.98 -15.47
C VAL A 242 17.23 -23.43 -14.21
N GLU A 243 17.93 -23.81 -13.14
CA GLU A 243 17.31 -24.17 -11.86
C GLU A 243 16.73 -22.93 -11.15
N VAL A 244 17.43 -21.78 -11.21
CA VAL A 244 16.92 -20.49 -10.72
C VAL A 244 15.60 -20.14 -11.40
N GLU A 245 15.50 -20.34 -12.71
CA GLU A 245 14.28 -20.09 -13.49
C GLU A 245 13.09 -20.87 -12.95
N GLN A 246 13.25 -22.15 -12.62
CA GLN A 246 12.19 -22.98 -12.07
C GLN A 246 11.62 -22.42 -10.75
N HIS A 247 12.50 -21.90 -9.89
CA HIS A 247 12.09 -21.27 -8.63
C HIS A 247 11.47 -19.88 -8.81
N LEU A 248 11.75 -19.21 -9.92
CA LEU A 248 11.24 -17.87 -10.22
C LEU A 248 9.86 -17.91 -10.91
N ARG A 249 9.43 -19.05 -11.47
CA ARG A 249 8.11 -19.24 -12.14
C ARG A 249 6.90 -18.81 -11.31
N THR A 250 6.96 -18.98 -9.99
CA THR A 250 5.87 -18.64 -9.06
C THR A 250 6.06 -17.29 -8.36
N ARG A 251 7.08 -16.53 -8.75
CA ARG A 251 7.53 -15.26 -8.15
C ARG A 251 7.32 -14.10 -9.13
N SER A 252 8.19 -13.07 -9.11
CA SER A 252 8.11 -11.93 -10.01
C SER A 252 8.01 -12.33 -11.49
N PRO A 253 6.87 -12.03 -12.16
CA PRO A 253 6.69 -12.36 -13.57
C PRO A 253 7.62 -11.53 -14.47
N PHE A 254 8.09 -10.37 -14.00
CA PHE A 254 8.98 -9.49 -14.74
C PHE A 254 10.42 -10.01 -14.69
N ALA A 255 10.90 -10.37 -13.50
CA ALA A 255 12.23 -10.94 -13.35
C ALA A 255 12.32 -12.32 -14.02
N HIS A 256 11.26 -13.14 -13.91
CA HIS A 256 11.16 -14.41 -14.62
C HIS A 256 11.26 -14.25 -16.14
N ARG A 257 10.49 -13.33 -16.74
CA ARG A 257 10.60 -13.06 -18.19
C ARG A 257 11.98 -12.56 -18.59
N ALA A 258 12.62 -11.71 -17.79
CA ALA A 258 13.99 -11.25 -18.07
C ALA A 258 14.99 -12.42 -18.04
N LEU A 259 14.93 -13.29 -17.03
CA LEU A 259 15.78 -14.47 -16.91
C LEU A 259 15.57 -15.47 -18.06
N VAL A 260 14.32 -15.83 -18.37
CA VAL A 260 14.01 -16.73 -19.48
C VAL A 260 14.53 -16.17 -20.80
N ARG A 261 14.40 -14.86 -21.03
CA ARG A 261 14.96 -14.22 -22.24
C ARG A 261 16.48 -14.30 -22.30
N CYS A 262 17.19 -14.14 -21.18
CA CYS A 262 18.64 -14.37 -21.13
C CYS A 262 18.98 -15.80 -21.52
N LEU A 263 18.34 -16.79 -20.88
CA LEU A 263 18.62 -18.20 -21.09
C LEU A 263 18.36 -18.63 -22.54
N LEU A 264 17.24 -18.19 -23.13
CA LEU A 264 16.93 -18.46 -24.54
C LEU A 264 17.93 -17.81 -25.51
N HIS A 265 18.56 -16.69 -25.13
CA HIS A 265 19.58 -16.04 -25.96
C HIS A 265 20.90 -16.81 -25.95
N VAL A 266 21.26 -17.38 -24.80
CA VAL A 266 22.52 -18.15 -24.63
C VAL A 266 22.36 -19.59 -25.11
N GLN A 267 21.18 -20.19 -24.94
CA GLN A 267 20.85 -21.57 -25.33
C GLN A 267 20.12 -21.59 -26.68
N ALA A 268 20.81 -21.26 -27.77
CA ALA A 268 20.19 -21.16 -29.10
C ALA A 268 19.64 -22.50 -29.64
N GLU A 269 20.01 -23.65 -29.09
CA GLU A 269 19.57 -24.97 -29.55
C GLU A 269 19.36 -25.94 -28.37
N GLY A 270 18.10 -26.21 -27.97
CA GLY A 270 17.75 -27.44 -27.23
C GLY A 270 16.84 -27.36 -25.99
N SER A 271 16.53 -26.20 -25.41
CA SER A 271 15.71 -26.15 -24.18
C SER A 271 14.22 -25.88 -24.46
N SER A 272 13.43 -26.95 -24.62
CA SER A 272 11.99 -26.83 -24.96
C SER A 272 11.05 -26.59 -23.75
N ASP A 273 11.54 -26.52 -22.51
CA ASP A 273 10.69 -26.45 -21.30
C ASP A 273 10.94 -25.21 -20.43
N MET A 274 10.90 -24.02 -21.04
CA MET A 274 10.89 -22.73 -20.33
C MET A 274 9.65 -21.92 -20.74
N PRO A 275 8.52 -22.04 -20.01
CA PRO A 275 7.34 -21.24 -20.28
C PRO A 275 7.63 -19.77 -19.92
N LEU A 276 7.25 -18.84 -20.81
CA LEU A 276 7.26 -17.41 -20.47
C LEU A 276 6.09 -17.09 -19.54
N ALA A 277 6.31 -16.32 -18.48
CA ALA A 277 5.22 -15.86 -17.62
C ALA A 277 4.14 -15.13 -18.44
N PRO A 278 2.84 -15.41 -18.18
CA PRO A 278 1.76 -14.83 -18.95
C PRO A 278 1.75 -13.30 -18.83
N ALA A 279 1.41 -12.65 -19.94
CA ALA A 279 1.07 -11.23 -19.98
C ALA A 279 -0.45 -11.07 -19.94
N PRO A 280 -0.99 -9.98 -19.33
CA PRO A 280 -0.28 -8.82 -18.78
C PRO A 280 0.30 -9.08 -17.37
N GLY A 281 1.55 -8.64 -17.12
CA GLY A 281 2.22 -8.84 -15.82
C GLY A 281 1.60 -8.06 -14.66
N PHE A 282 0.90 -6.95 -14.94
CA PHE A 282 0.24 -6.14 -13.91
C PHE A 282 -1.27 -6.40 -13.80
N ASP A 283 -1.81 -7.51 -14.33
CA ASP A 283 -3.24 -7.83 -14.19
C ASP A 283 -3.71 -7.80 -12.73
N PHE A 284 -2.88 -8.30 -11.81
CA PHE A 284 -3.19 -8.39 -10.39
C PHE A 284 -3.50 -7.03 -9.76
N ILE A 285 -2.95 -5.91 -10.25
CA ILE A 285 -3.20 -4.56 -9.72
C ILE A 285 -4.04 -3.70 -10.65
N ALA A 286 -3.73 -3.72 -11.95
CA ALA A 286 -4.40 -2.88 -12.94
C ALA A 286 -5.82 -3.34 -13.21
N GLY A 287 -6.07 -4.65 -13.28
CA GLY A 287 -7.40 -5.22 -13.50
C GLY A 287 -8.41 -4.77 -12.43
N PRO A 288 -8.12 -4.95 -11.13
CA PRO A 288 -8.96 -4.43 -10.05
C PRO A 288 -9.20 -2.92 -10.11
N ILE A 289 -8.16 -2.10 -10.30
CA ILE A 289 -8.32 -0.64 -10.39
C ILE A 289 -9.23 -0.25 -11.56
N GLN A 290 -9.05 -0.87 -12.73
CA GLN A 290 -9.89 -0.61 -13.90
C GLN A 290 -11.38 -0.93 -13.65
N ARG A 291 -11.68 -1.95 -12.84
CA ARG A 291 -13.08 -2.31 -12.52
C ARG A 291 -13.80 -1.19 -11.76
N LEU A 292 -13.10 -0.46 -10.89
CA LEU A 292 -13.67 0.69 -10.17
C LEU A 292 -14.24 1.76 -11.12
N PHE A 293 -13.59 1.97 -12.27
CA PHE A 293 -14.03 2.96 -13.27
C PHE A 293 -15.02 2.40 -14.30
N LYS A 294 -15.10 1.07 -14.47
CA LYS A 294 -16.05 0.40 -15.38
C LYS A 294 -17.44 0.27 -14.77
N ASN A 295 -17.52 0.00 -13.47
CA ASN A 295 -18.78 -0.33 -12.79
C ASN A 295 -19.65 0.91 -12.48
N SER A 296 -19.39 2.05 -13.15
CA SER A 296 -20.11 3.33 -13.03
C SER A 296 -20.22 3.85 -11.58
N PRO A 297 -19.15 4.46 -11.04
CA PRO A 297 -19.19 5.09 -9.73
C PRO A 297 -20.07 6.36 -9.74
N PRO A 298 -20.62 6.78 -8.59
CA PRO A 298 -21.58 7.89 -8.52
C PRO A 298 -20.96 9.26 -8.85
N SER A 299 -19.65 9.45 -8.61
CA SER A 299 -18.91 10.68 -8.97
C SER A 299 -17.38 10.49 -8.88
N LEU A 300 -16.62 11.41 -9.47
CA LEU A 300 -15.16 11.47 -9.34
C LEU A 300 -14.72 11.67 -7.89
N LYS A 301 -15.47 12.50 -7.14
CA LYS A 301 -15.17 12.77 -5.73
C LYS A 301 -15.19 11.48 -4.90
N SER A 302 -16.25 10.67 -5.08
CA SER A 302 -16.40 9.39 -4.39
C SER A 302 -15.28 8.42 -4.75
N ILE A 303 -14.97 8.26 -6.04
CA ILE A 303 -13.90 7.32 -6.45
C ILE A 303 -12.51 7.78 -5.99
N LEU A 304 -12.22 9.08 -5.94
CA LEU A 304 -10.95 9.58 -5.41
C LEU A 304 -10.80 9.35 -3.90
N LYS A 305 -11.91 9.40 -3.14
CA LYS A 305 -11.92 8.99 -1.73
C LYS A 305 -11.67 7.49 -1.59
N VAL A 306 -12.36 6.65 -2.37
CA VAL A 306 -12.11 5.20 -2.42
C VAL A 306 -10.65 4.91 -2.74
N LEU A 307 -10.10 5.52 -3.79
CA LEU A 307 -8.69 5.36 -4.16
C LEU A 307 -7.74 5.80 -3.04
N SER A 308 -8.09 6.83 -2.26
CA SER A 308 -7.26 7.27 -1.14
C SER A 308 -7.16 6.16 -0.07
N VAL A 309 -8.29 5.54 0.28
CA VAL A 309 -8.35 4.38 1.21
C VAL A 309 -7.57 3.20 0.64
N LEU A 310 -7.76 2.89 -0.66
CA LEU A 310 -6.99 1.84 -1.33
C LEU A 310 -5.49 2.13 -1.38
N GLY A 311 -5.07 3.40 -1.38
CA GLY A 311 -3.66 3.77 -1.24
C GLY A 311 -3.07 3.40 0.13
N ALA A 312 -3.84 3.48 1.20
CA ALA A 312 -3.44 2.95 2.51
C ALA A 312 -3.33 1.42 2.48
N ARG A 313 -4.32 0.74 1.88
CA ARG A 313 -4.30 -0.71 1.69
C ARG A 313 -3.13 -1.20 0.86
N PHE A 314 -2.82 -0.52 -0.25
CA PHE A 314 -1.70 -0.82 -1.13
C PHE A 314 -0.38 -0.82 -0.36
N ARG A 315 -0.14 0.21 0.47
CA ARG A 315 1.07 0.29 1.30
C ARG A 315 1.16 -0.89 2.27
N ARG A 316 0.07 -1.21 2.96
CA ARG A 316 0.00 -2.35 3.88
C ARG A 316 0.24 -3.69 3.18
N THR A 317 -0.34 -3.88 1.99
CA THR A 317 -0.36 -5.16 1.28
C THR A 317 0.94 -5.42 0.53
N TYR A 318 1.57 -4.38 -0.02
CA TYR A 318 2.72 -4.53 -0.91
C TYR A 318 3.99 -3.82 -0.44
N VAL A 319 3.90 -2.68 0.25
CA VAL A 319 5.09 -1.91 0.64
C VAL A 319 5.63 -2.36 2.00
N HIS A 320 4.76 -2.63 2.96
CA HIS A 320 5.14 -3.02 4.33
C HIS A 320 5.14 -4.54 4.55
N THR A 321 5.14 -5.33 3.47
CA THR A 321 5.27 -6.80 3.53
C THR A 321 6.72 -7.21 3.23
N PRO A 322 7.28 -8.21 3.93
CA PRO A 322 8.60 -8.74 3.61
C PRO A 322 8.63 -9.53 2.30
N GLU A 323 7.49 -10.11 1.91
CA GLU A 323 7.38 -10.94 0.71
C GLU A 323 6.22 -10.50 -0.18
N MET A 324 6.47 -10.44 -1.49
CA MET A 324 5.49 -10.08 -2.50
C MET A 324 4.73 -11.31 -3.00
N ASN A 325 3.40 -11.23 -3.06
CA ASN A 325 2.58 -12.21 -3.73
C ASN A 325 2.04 -11.64 -5.05
N TRP A 326 2.77 -11.87 -6.13
CA TRP A 326 2.44 -11.40 -7.49
C TRP A 326 1.17 -12.03 -8.07
N ASN A 327 0.69 -13.15 -7.52
CA ASN A 327 -0.47 -13.89 -8.01
C ASN A 327 -1.77 -13.49 -7.29
N LYS A 328 -1.67 -12.76 -6.17
CA LYS A 328 -2.84 -12.29 -5.43
C LYS A 328 -3.30 -10.95 -6.00
N ALA A 329 -4.51 -10.96 -6.57
CA ALA A 329 -5.15 -9.74 -7.03
C ALA A 329 -5.28 -8.71 -5.90
N PHE A 330 -5.06 -7.45 -6.22
CA PHE A 330 -5.24 -6.34 -5.31
C PHE A 330 -6.70 -6.25 -4.91
N ASP A 331 -6.92 -6.25 -3.59
CA ASP A 331 -8.25 -6.19 -3.01
C ASP A 331 -8.78 -4.75 -3.06
N THR A 332 -9.76 -4.53 -3.92
CA THR A 332 -10.43 -3.24 -4.09
C THR A 332 -11.79 -3.16 -3.38
N ASP A 333 -12.07 -4.06 -2.44
CA ASP A 333 -13.28 -3.95 -1.61
C ASP A 333 -13.31 -2.60 -0.89
N ALA A 334 -14.35 -1.82 -1.18
CA ALA A 334 -14.54 -0.46 -0.70
C ALA A 334 -15.87 -0.29 0.04
N THR A 335 -16.57 -1.40 0.35
CA THR A 335 -17.88 -1.42 1.01
C THR A 335 -17.97 -0.46 2.20
N PHE A 336 -17.04 -0.54 3.15
CA PHE A 336 -17.01 0.33 4.33
C PHE A 336 -17.04 1.83 3.97
N ILE A 337 -16.18 2.29 3.07
CA ILE A 337 -16.11 3.70 2.70
C ILE A 337 -17.28 4.10 1.80
N GLU A 338 -17.77 3.21 0.95
CA GLU A 338 -18.94 3.46 0.11
C GLU A 338 -20.20 3.65 0.98
N ASP A 339 -20.42 2.77 1.95
CA ASP A 339 -21.53 2.86 2.91
C ASP A 339 -21.41 4.11 3.79
N LEU A 340 -20.19 4.44 4.25
CA LEU A 340 -19.93 5.65 5.04
C LEU A 340 -20.27 6.91 4.25
N LEU A 341 -19.92 6.96 2.96
CA LEU A 341 -20.19 8.11 2.08
C LEU A 341 -21.66 8.18 1.62
N ALA A 342 -22.35 7.04 1.55
CA ALA A 342 -23.77 6.96 1.19
C ALA A 342 -24.69 7.31 2.37
N SER A 343 -24.19 7.15 3.61
CA SER A 343 -24.96 7.37 4.82
C SER A 343 -25.28 8.85 5.06
N THR A 344 -26.49 9.12 5.52
CA THR A 344 -26.98 10.49 5.79
C THR A 344 -26.66 10.99 7.20
N SER A 345 -26.30 10.07 8.11
CA SER A 345 -25.90 10.37 9.49
C SER A 345 -25.13 9.19 10.10
N ALA A 346 -24.44 9.42 11.22
CA ALA A 346 -23.73 8.38 11.94
C ALA A 346 -24.65 7.23 12.41
N LEU A 347 -25.90 7.55 12.75
CA LEU A 347 -26.91 6.56 13.11
C LEU A 347 -27.39 5.72 11.91
N ASP A 348 -27.52 6.36 10.74
CA ASP A 348 -27.85 5.69 9.48
C ASP A 348 -26.76 4.68 9.10
N PHE A 349 -25.50 5.11 9.18
CA PHE A 349 -24.35 4.22 8.97
C PHE A 349 -24.32 3.06 9.99
N GLY A 350 -24.52 3.37 11.28
CA GLY A 350 -24.59 2.36 12.33
C GLY A 350 -25.69 1.32 12.07
N ARG A 351 -26.85 1.73 11.54
CA ARG A 351 -27.93 0.80 11.15
C ARG A 351 -27.56 -0.08 9.96
N THR A 352 -26.84 0.46 8.97
CA THR A 352 -26.32 -0.32 7.84
C THR A 352 -25.40 -1.43 8.32
N LEU A 353 -24.43 -1.10 9.19
CA LEU A 353 -23.53 -2.08 9.80
C LEU A 353 -24.29 -3.12 10.64
N THR A 354 -25.26 -2.69 11.46
CA THR A 354 -26.09 -3.59 12.27
C THR A 354 -26.92 -4.53 11.42
N THR A 355 -27.53 -4.05 10.34
CA THR A 355 -28.32 -4.92 9.42
C THR A 355 -27.43 -5.99 8.79
N PHE A 356 -26.21 -5.62 8.41
CA PHE A 356 -25.23 -6.57 7.88
C PHE A 356 -24.81 -7.59 8.95
N ASP A 357 -24.46 -7.13 10.16
CA ASP A 357 -24.06 -8.00 11.26
C ASP A 357 -25.19 -8.94 11.70
N GLU A 358 -26.44 -8.48 11.79
CA GLU A 358 -27.61 -9.32 12.09
C GLU A 358 -27.72 -10.48 11.10
N SER A 359 -27.51 -10.21 9.81
CA SER A 359 -27.55 -11.26 8.78
C SER A 359 -26.43 -12.29 8.95
N THR A 360 -25.20 -11.85 9.28
CA THR A 360 -24.08 -12.76 9.53
C THR A 360 -24.28 -13.57 10.81
N PHE A 361 -24.79 -12.95 11.88
CA PHE A 361 -24.99 -13.60 13.17
C PHE A 361 -26.23 -14.51 13.19
N ALA A 362 -27.18 -14.35 12.27
CA ALA A 362 -28.33 -15.25 12.15
C ALA A 362 -27.94 -16.72 11.86
N GLU A 363 -26.76 -16.94 11.26
CA GLU A 363 -26.23 -18.28 10.98
C GLU A 363 -25.53 -18.92 12.20
N LEU A 364 -25.31 -18.15 13.27
CA LEU A 364 -24.58 -18.57 14.45
C LEU A 364 -25.48 -19.36 15.41
N ASN A 365 -25.03 -20.54 15.82
CA ASN A 365 -25.65 -21.36 16.86
C ASN A 365 -24.59 -21.93 17.81
N GLU A 366 -25.01 -22.50 18.94
CA GLU A 366 -24.10 -23.05 19.94
C GLU A 366 -23.12 -24.07 19.33
N GLN A 367 -23.63 -24.99 18.52
CA GLN A 367 -22.81 -26.01 17.86
C GLN A 367 -21.74 -25.40 16.96
N SER A 368 -22.00 -24.24 16.36
CA SER A 368 -21.05 -23.52 15.52
C SER A 368 -19.82 -23.08 16.30
N ILE A 369 -20.01 -22.63 17.55
CA ILE A 369 -18.94 -22.21 18.45
C ILE A 369 -18.18 -23.43 19.00
N VAL A 370 -18.90 -24.47 19.42
CA VAL A 370 -18.27 -25.72 19.90
C VAL A 370 -17.38 -26.34 18.83
N THR A 371 -17.83 -26.36 17.58
CA THR A 371 -17.08 -26.95 16.45
C THR A 371 -16.11 -25.98 15.78
N ASN A 372 -16.12 -24.70 16.16
CA ASN A 372 -15.36 -23.63 15.52
C ASN A 372 -15.49 -23.66 13.97
N ASN A 373 -16.73 -23.69 13.50
CA ASN A 373 -17.05 -23.89 12.09
C ASN A 373 -16.76 -22.64 11.23
N SER A 374 -17.13 -22.70 9.94
CA SER A 374 -16.92 -21.60 9.00
C SER A 374 -17.66 -20.31 9.37
N ALA A 375 -18.82 -20.38 10.03
CA ALA A 375 -19.59 -19.21 10.44
C ALA A 375 -18.82 -18.40 11.50
N VAL A 376 -18.29 -19.07 12.53
CA VAL A 376 -17.46 -18.43 13.56
C VAL A 376 -16.22 -17.78 12.96
N LYS A 377 -15.52 -18.50 12.06
CA LYS A 377 -14.35 -17.96 11.36
C LYS A 377 -14.71 -16.75 10.49
N GLY A 378 -15.86 -16.80 9.80
CA GLY A 378 -16.37 -15.71 8.98
C GLY A 378 -16.59 -14.44 9.79
N ILE A 379 -17.27 -14.54 10.93
CA ILE A 379 -17.51 -13.41 11.85
C ILE A 379 -16.20 -12.80 12.35
N LEU A 380 -15.22 -13.62 12.74
CA LEU A 380 -13.92 -13.11 13.20
C LEU A 380 -13.11 -12.43 12.09
N VAL A 381 -13.14 -12.98 10.87
CA VAL A 381 -12.51 -12.37 9.69
C VAL A 381 -13.19 -11.06 9.32
N GLN A 382 -14.52 -10.98 9.41
CA GLN A 382 -15.29 -9.76 9.17
C GLN A 382 -14.93 -8.67 10.18
N TRP A 383 -14.84 -9.01 11.47
CA TRP A 383 -14.42 -8.08 12.52
C TRP A 383 -13.04 -7.47 12.25
N ASP A 384 -12.04 -8.30 11.91
CA ASP A 384 -10.70 -7.82 11.59
C ASP A 384 -10.69 -6.99 10.29
N SER A 385 -11.44 -7.41 9.28
CA SER A 385 -11.56 -6.68 8.02
C SER A 385 -12.16 -5.29 8.22
N LEU A 386 -13.19 -5.16 9.06
CA LEU A 386 -13.80 -3.87 9.42
C LEU A 386 -12.81 -3.00 10.22
N SER A 387 -12.12 -3.57 11.22
CA SER A 387 -11.06 -2.87 11.98
C SER A 387 -9.98 -2.32 11.04
N MET A 388 -9.54 -3.12 10.07
CA MET A 388 -8.55 -2.71 9.09
C MET A 388 -9.08 -1.65 8.12
N ALA A 389 -10.34 -1.77 7.66
CA ALA A 389 -10.97 -0.77 6.79
C ALA A 389 -11.08 0.60 7.48
N VAL A 390 -11.39 0.62 8.77
CA VAL A 390 -11.43 1.84 9.60
C VAL A 390 -10.03 2.46 9.70
N TRP A 391 -9.00 1.65 9.98
CA TRP A 391 -7.61 2.12 10.01
C TRP A 391 -7.18 2.72 8.67
N GLU A 392 -7.50 2.04 7.56
CA GLU A 392 -7.21 2.50 6.19
C GLU A 392 -7.92 3.83 5.90
N CYS A 393 -9.19 3.94 6.31
CA CYS A 393 -10.01 5.14 6.13
C CYS A 393 -9.47 6.34 6.92
N CYS A 394 -9.25 6.20 8.23
CA CYS A 394 -8.70 7.28 9.07
C CYS A 394 -7.30 7.72 8.60
N SER A 395 -6.47 6.76 8.16
CA SER A 395 -5.13 7.05 7.64
C SER A 395 -5.13 7.81 6.31
N ALA A 396 -6.14 7.58 5.46
CA ALA A 396 -6.22 8.16 4.12
C ALA A 396 -7.09 9.43 4.05
N LEU A 397 -8.13 9.49 4.87
CA LEU A 397 -9.18 10.51 4.89
C LEU A 397 -9.41 10.99 6.33
N PRO A 398 -8.43 11.69 6.93
CA PRO A 398 -8.53 12.13 8.32
C PRO A 398 -9.72 13.06 8.56
N ASP A 399 -10.22 13.74 7.52
CA ASP A 399 -11.43 14.56 7.52
C ASP A 399 -12.71 13.77 7.87
N LEU A 400 -12.73 12.44 7.66
CA LEU A 400 -13.86 11.59 8.03
C LEU A 400 -13.77 11.01 9.45
N THR A 401 -12.64 11.17 10.14
CA THR A 401 -12.43 10.61 11.48
C THR A 401 -13.48 11.08 12.49
N PRO A 402 -13.88 12.38 12.56
CA PRO A 402 -14.92 12.82 13.49
C PRO A 402 -16.26 12.13 13.25
N TYR A 403 -16.63 11.94 11.98
CA TYR A 403 -17.87 11.24 11.62
C TYR A 403 -17.82 9.76 12.02
N ILE A 404 -16.67 9.10 11.87
CA ILE A 404 -16.47 7.71 12.34
C ILE A 404 -16.57 7.63 13.88
N LEU A 405 -16.08 8.64 14.61
CA LEU A 405 -16.20 8.70 16.07
C LEU A 405 -17.67 8.86 16.51
N GLU A 406 -18.45 9.70 15.83
CA GLU A 406 -19.90 9.81 16.08
C GLU A 406 -20.63 8.47 15.88
N CYS A 407 -20.13 7.62 14.96
CA CYS A 407 -20.71 6.29 14.74
C CYS A 407 -20.52 5.34 15.93
N LEU A 408 -19.52 5.57 16.78
CA LEU A 408 -19.32 4.75 17.99
C LEU A 408 -20.48 4.91 18.97
N GLU A 409 -20.93 6.15 19.20
CA GLU A 409 -22.08 6.42 20.06
C GLU A 409 -23.35 5.79 19.47
N ALA A 410 -23.55 5.92 18.16
CA ALA A 410 -24.69 5.31 17.49
C ALA A 410 -24.71 3.78 17.62
N LEU A 411 -23.56 3.12 17.40
CA LEU A 411 -23.42 1.66 17.52
C LEU A 411 -23.61 1.19 18.97
N PHE A 412 -23.10 1.95 19.94
CA PHE A 412 -23.32 1.67 21.36
C PHE A 412 -24.80 1.77 21.72
N MET A 413 -25.49 2.81 21.27
CA MET A 413 -26.93 3.02 21.52
C MET A 413 -27.82 1.93 20.92
N ILE A 414 -27.47 1.41 19.74
CA ILE A 414 -28.17 0.28 19.11
C ILE A 414 -27.61 -1.10 19.52
N ARG A 415 -26.67 -1.13 20.48
CA ARG A 415 -26.09 -2.35 21.08
C ARG A 415 -25.43 -3.28 20.08
N ASN A 416 -24.82 -2.73 19.03
CA ASN A 416 -23.98 -3.49 18.11
C ASN A 416 -22.52 -3.46 18.59
N TYR A 417 -22.19 -4.34 19.53
CA TYR A 417 -20.83 -4.43 20.09
C TYR A 417 -19.82 -5.04 19.11
N HIS A 418 -20.28 -5.83 18.14
CA HIS A 418 -19.42 -6.40 17.11
C HIS A 418 -18.75 -5.31 16.27
N SER A 419 -19.53 -4.49 15.57
CA SER A 419 -19.02 -3.39 14.77
C SER A 419 -18.41 -2.28 15.64
N LEU A 420 -18.98 -1.98 16.82
CA LEU A 420 -18.42 -0.99 17.74
C LEU A 420 -16.96 -1.29 18.10
N THR A 421 -16.68 -2.52 18.54
CA THR A 421 -15.33 -2.92 18.95
C THR A 421 -14.37 -3.01 17.77
N ALA A 422 -14.85 -3.40 16.59
CA ALA A 422 -14.04 -3.38 15.37
C ALA A 422 -13.60 -1.96 15.01
N ILE A 423 -14.52 -1.00 15.00
CA ILE A 423 -14.21 0.41 14.71
C ILE A 423 -13.28 0.99 15.78
N LEU A 424 -13.56 0.76 17.07
CA LEU A 424 -12.68 1.18 18.16
C LEU A 424 -11.25 0.66 17.96
N ASN A 425 -11.10 -0.61 17.59
CA ASN A 425 -9.80 -1.22 17.39
C ASN A 425 -9.06 -0.61 16.18
N GLY A 426 -9.78 -0.33 15.09
CA GLY A 426 -9.23 0.35 13.91
C GLY A 426 -8.74 1.77 14.22
N ILE A 427 -9.50 2.53 15.00
CA ILE A 427 -9.10 3.88 15.47
C ILE A 427 -7.88 3.78 16.39
N GLN A 428 -7.84 2.82 17.31
CA GLN A 428 -6.70 2.60 18.18
C GLN A 428 -5.42 2.30 17.39
N LYS A 429 -5.49 1.42 16.39
CA LYS A 429 -4.37 1.17 15.45
C LYS A 429 -3.92 2.45 14.76
N TYR A 430 -4.86 3.31 14.38
CA TYR A 430 -4.57 4.59 13.71
C TYR A 430 -3.83 5.55 14.66
N SER A 431 -4.32 5.72 15.88
CA SER A 431 -3.69 6.54 16.91
C SER A 431 -2.26 6.08 17.24
N ILE A 432 -2.02 4.77 17.34
CA ILE A 432 -0.66 4.24 17.58
C ILE A 432 0.26 4.57 16.40
N SER A 433 -0.24 4.41 15.16
CA SER A 433 0.53 4.66 13.94
C SER A 433 0.93 6.14 13.79
N THR A 434 0.06 7.07 14.17
CA THR A 434 0.35 8.51 14.13
C THR A 434 1.34 8.92 15.22
N LEU A 435 1.26 8.30 16.41
CA LEU A 435 2.21 8.55 17.52
C LEU A 435 3.64 8.09 17.19
N SER A 436 3.81 6.91 16.56
CA SER A 436 5.13 6.41 16.17
C SER A 436 5.78 7.23 15.03
N SER A 437 5.00 7.96 14.26
CA SER A 437 5.50 8.83 13.17
C SER A 437 5.91 10.23 13.65
N GLY A 438 5.63 10.58 14.92
CA GLY A 438 5.83 11.92 15.49
C GLY A 438 7.22 12.23 16.06
N THR A 439 8.19 11.31 16.00
CA THR A 439 9.54 11.53 16.55
C THR A 439 10.61 11.54 15.47
N THR A 440 10.93 12.74 14.96
CA THR A 440 12.27 13.19 14.52
C THR A 440 12.18 14.59 13.90
N SER A 441 11.74 15.60 14.65
CA SER A 441 12.00 17.02 14.30
C SER A 441 11.82 17.91 15.52
N GLY A 442 12.93 18.46 16.02
CA GLY A 442 12.95 19.73 16.74
C GLY A 442 12.43 19.74 18.17
N THR A 443 13.34 20.02 19.09
CA THR A 443 13.13 20.40 20.49
C THR A 443 11.95 21.37 20.71
N THR A 444 11.19 21.10 21.78
CA THR A 444 10.23 22.00 22.45
C THR A 444 9.00 22.43 21.64
N SER A 445 8.19 21.45 21.21
CA SER A 445 6.76 21.67 21.03
C SER A 445 6.02 20.62 21.84
N THR A 446 5.32 21.05 22.88
CA THR A 446 4.32 20.24 23.57
C THR A 446 3.23 19.90 22.56
N VAL A 447 3.38 18.77 21.87
CA VAL A 447 2.33 18.18 21.05
C VAL A 447 1.25 17.73 22.03
N THR A 448 0.19 18.51 22.16
CA THR A 448 -1.02 18.11 22.88
C THR A 448 -1.55 16.85 22.19
N ILE A 449 -1.40 15.72 22.87
CA ILE A 449 -2.01 14.44 22.56
C ILE A 449 -3.52 14.65 22.69
N GLU A 450 -4.19 15.04 21.61
CA GLU A 450 -5.62 14.76 21.51
C GLU A 450 -5.73 13.24 21.43
N GLN A 451 -6.10 12.63 22.56
CA GLN A 451 -6.59 11.26 22.57
C GLN A 451 -7.80 11.23 21.64
N ILE A 452 -7.58 10.84 20.38
CA ILE A 452 -8.61 10.74 19.33
C ILE A 452 -9.78 9.85 19.81
N LEU A 453 -9.51 8.96 20.77
CA LEU A 453 -10.50 8.09 21.39
C LEU A 453 -11.09 8.73 22.65
N PRO A 454 -12.44 8.83 22.73
CA PRO A 454 -13.12 9.11 23.99
C PRO A 454 -12.75 8.04 25.03
N PRO A 455 -12.23 8.41 26.22
CA PRO A 455 -11.88 7.46 27.30
C PRO A 455 -13.05 6.54 27.69
N GLU A 456 -14.26 7.07 27.50
CA GLU A 456 -15.54 6.44 27.80
C GLU A 456 -15.86 5.22 26.93
N SER A 457 -15.11 4.95 25.87
CA SER A 457 -15.36 3.80 24.96
C SER A 457 -14.19 2.83 24.87
N THR A 458 -12.97 3.26 25.20
CA THR A 458 -11.77 2.42 25.13
C THR A 458 -11.76 1.27 26.13
N TYR A 459 -12.49 1.41 27.24
CA TYR A 459 -12.56 0.36 28.26
C TYR A 459 -13.17 -0.95 27.73
N LEU A 460 -13.98 -0.89 26.66
CA LEU A 460 -14.56 -2.08 26.02
C LEU A 460 -13.53 -2.95 25.31
N LEU A 461 -12.37 -2.38 24.95
CA LEU A 461 -11.25 -3.10 24.34
C LEU A 461 -10.19 -3.56 25.35
N ASP A 462 -10.36 -3.25 26.63
CA ASP A 462 -9.42 -3.70 27.64
C ASP A 462 -9.45 -5.23 27.74
N SER A 463 -8.33 -5.88 27.41
CA SER A 463 -8.20 -7.33 27.45
C SER A 463 -8.14 -7.91 28.87
N PHE A 464 -8.03 -7.06 29.90
CA PHE A 464 -7.97 -7.48 31.30
C PHE A 464 -9.13 -8.44 31.66
N GLU A 465 -8.79 -9.54 32.32
CA GLU A 465 -9.72 -10.61 32.71
C GLU A 465 -10.65 -11.08 31.57
N ASN A 466 -10.10 -11.20 30.35
CA ASN A 466 -10.83 -11.60 29.13
C ASN A 466 -11.97 -10.61 28.77
N TYR A 467 -11.65 -9.32 28.76
CA TYR A 467 -12.60 -8.25 28.42
C TYR A 467 -13.75 -8.12 29.43
N ALA A 468 -13.42 -8.15 30.72
CA ALA A 468 -14.41 -8.13 31.81
C ALA A 468 -15.40 -6.96 31.70
N ALA A 469 -14.92 -5.76 31.40
CA ALA A 469 -15.76 -4.58 31.31
C ALA A 469 -16.76 -4.64 30.13
N TYR A 470 -16.33 -5.16 28.98
CA TYR A 470 -17.26 -5.45 27.87
C TYR A 470 -18.28 -6.53 28.25
N ARG A 471 -17.84 -7.64 28.86
CA ARG A 471 -18.77 -8.73 29.23
C ARG A 471 -19.83 -8.25 30.22
N GLN A 472 -19.45 -7.41 31.18
CA GLN A 472 -20.40 -6.77 32.09
C GLN A 472 -21.41 -5.91 31.33
N GLN A 473 -20.92 -5.02 30.45
CA GLN A 473 -21.79 -4.17 29.63
C GLN A 473 -22.76 -4.99 28.75
N PHE A 474 -22.29 -6.08 28.16
CA PHE A 474 -23.11 -6.98 27.36
C PHE A 474 -24.19 -7.68 28.19
N HIS A 475 -23.86 -8.11 29.40
CA HIS A 475 -24.82 -8.75 30.30
C HIS A 475 -25.91 -7.77 30.77
N GLU A 476 -25.55 -6.51 31.04
CA GLU A 476 -26.50 -5.47 31.46
C GLU A 476 -27.38 -4.97 30.30
N ALA A 477 -26.86 -4.93 29.08
CA ALA A 477 -27.57 -4.48 27.90
C ALA A 477 -27.23 -5.36 26.67
N PRO A 478 -27.87 -6.53 26.52
CA PRO A 478 -27.55 -7.44 25.42
C PRO A 478 -27.88 -6.89 24.03
N GLY A 479 -27.14 -7.38 23.03
CA GLY A 479 -27.25 -7.01 21.61
C GLY A 479 -26.39 -7.92 20.72
N ILE A 480 -25.80 -7.38 19.65
CA ILE A 480 -24.89 -8.14 18.78
C ILE A 480 -23.51 -8.23 19.46
N PRO A 481 -23.00 -9.43 19.79
CA PRO A 481 -21.81 -9.56 20.63
C PRO A 481 -20.51 -9.31 19.85
N PHE A 482 -19.53 -8.70 20.53
CA PHE A 482 -18.12 -8.95 20.23
C PHE A 482 -17.82 -10.40 20.61
N LEU A 483 -17.55 -11.25 19.60
CA LEU A 483 -17.59 -12.71 19.76
C LEU A 483 -16.34 -13.30 20.43
N LEU A 484 -15.17 -12.66 20.27
CA LEU A 484 -13.88 -13.18 20.75
C LEU A 484 -13.85 -13.48 22.27
N PRO A 485 -14.32 -12.59 23.16
CA PRO A 485 -14.33 -12.85 24.59
C PRO A 485 -15.18 -14.05 24.98
N HIS A 486 -16.30 -14.27 24.29
CA HIS A 486 -17.22 -15.38 24.53
C HIS A 486 -16.66 -16.72 24.07
N ILE A 487 -15.92 -16.74 22.94
CA ILE A 487 -15.16 -17.94 22.52
C ILE A 487 -14.09 -18.29 23.54
N ARG A 488 -13.38 -17.28 24.07
CA ARG A 488 -12.36 -17.49 25.12
C ARG A 488 -12.99 -18.00 26.42
N ASP A 489 -14.14 -17.45 26.80
CA ASP A 489 -14.88 -17.86 27.99
C ASP A 489 -15.39 -19.31 27.88
N PHE A 490 -15.96 -19.68 26.73
CA PHE A 490 -16.34 -21.07 26.43
C PHE A 490 -15.15 -22.04 26.57
N LYS A 491 -13.96 -21.66 26.08
CA LYS A 491 -12.76 -22.51 26.21
C LYS A 491 -12.29 -22.68 27.66
N GLN A 492 -12.61 -21.74 28.54
CA GLN A 492 -12.20 -21.76 29.95
C GLN A 492 -13.26 -22.41 30.85
N ASN A 493 -14.54 -22.10 30.61
CA ASN A 493 -15.66 -22.41 31.51
C ASN A 493 -16.68 -23.39 30.91
N GLY A 494 -16.51 -23.81 29.65
CA GLY A 494 -17.34 -24.82 28.98
C GLY A 494 -18.71 -24.33 28.51
N GLU A 495 -19.63 -25.27 28.29
CA GLU A 495 -20.93 -25.03 27.64
C GLU A 495 -21.85 -24.05 28.39
N LEU A 496 -21.71 -23.93 29.71
CA LEU A 496 -22.53 -23.02 30.52
C LEU A 496 -22.35 -21.55 30.12
N ALA A 497 -21.10 -21.13 29.85
CA ALA A 497 -20.79 -19.78 29.40
C ALA A 497 -21.42 -19.48 28.03
N LEU A 498 -21.47 -20.50 27.17
CA LEU A 498 -22.05 -20.39 25.84
C LEU A 498 -23.57 -20.25 25.89
N HIS A 499 -24.24 -21.09 26.70
CA HIS A 499 -25.68 -21.02 26.94
C HIS A 499 -26.09 -19.63 27.46
N GLN A 500 -25.33 -19.08 28.40
CA GLN A 500 -25.57 -17.73 28.96
C GLN A 500 -25.53 -16.66 27.86
N MET A 501 -24.51 -16.68 26.99
CA MET A 501 -24.39 -15.72 25.88
C MET A 501 -25.60 -15.78 24.92
N PHE A 502 -26.03 -16.99 24.53
CA PHE A 502 -27.18 -17.12 23.62
C PHE A 502 -28.50 -16.72 24.27
N GLN A 503 -28.67 -16.94 25.59
CA GLN A 503 -29.82 -16.45 26.33
C GLN A 503 -29.85 -14.91 26.33
N ASP A 504 -28.72 -14.27 26.63
CA ASP A 504 -28.59 -12.81 26.62
C ASP A 504 -28.87 -12.26 25.19
N MET A 505 -28.34 -12.90 24.14
CA MET A 505 -28.64 -12.52 22.75
C MET A 505 -30.14 -12.63 22.40
N GLN A 506 -30.80 -13.72 22.80
CA GLN A 506 -32.23 -13.93 22.51
C GLN A 506 -33.10 -12.88 23.22
N ALA A 507 -32.74 -12.48 24.45
CA ALA A 507 -33.44 -11.45 25.19
C ALA A 507 -33.36 -10.04 24.55
N SER A 508 -32.44 -9.83 23.60
CA SER A 508 -32.32 -8.57 22.84
C SER A 508 -33.21 -8.49 21.58
N ILE A 509 -33.67 -9.65 21.06
CA ILE A 509 -34.45 -9.76 19.83
C ILE A 509 -35.97 -9.73 20.11
N SER A 510 -36.37 -9.92 21.37
CA SER A 510 -37.74 -9.83 21.89
C SER A 510 -38.02 -8.48 22.54
#